data_AF-A0A538P7E3-F1
#
_entry.id   AF-A0A538P7E3-F1
#
_cell.length_a   1.000
_cell.length_b   1.000
_cell.length_c   1.000
_cell.angle_alpha   90.00
_cell.angle_beta   90.00
_cell.angle_gamma   90.00
#
_symmetry.space_group_name_H-M   'P 1'
#
loop_
_entity.id
_entity.type
_entity.pdbx_description
1 polymer ?
#
loop_
_entity_poly.entity_id
_entity_poly.type
_entity_poly.pdbx_seq_one_letter_code
_entity_poly.pdbx_strand_id
1 'polypeptide(L)'
;MRPKEPPTSRCDPLVFLGGRARILHTIQQPKFVKEQEPADPLKDIKSSRGRELEGRTVILCVTGSVASIEVPSLARELMRHGAEVNAVMSEAAEKLVRPETLEWATGNPIVRRLTGKTEHVRLAGKWKGKADLVLIAPCTANTMSKVAVGIDDTPVTTMASMALGGGSFRRCSEASRERTCRESGWW
;
A
#
# COMPACT_ATOMS: atom_id res chain seq x y z
N MET A 1 26.10 24.66 28.39
CA MET A 1 27.26 24.44 27.49
C MET A 1 27.01 25.24 26.22
N ARG A 2 27.78 26.31 25.98
CA ARG A 2 27.69 27.13 24.77
C ARG A 2 28.28 26.34 23.58
N PRO A 3 27.65 26.32 22.40
CA PRO A 3 28.27 25.80 21.19
C PRO A 3 29.39 26.76 20.72
N LYS A 4 30.54 26.20 20.32
CA LYS A 4 31.73 26.91 19.84
C LYS A 4 31.47 27.53 18.46
N GLU A 5 31.81 28.80 18.30
CA GLU A 5 31.87 29.50 17.00
C GLU A 5 33.03 28.96 16.13
N PRO A 6 32.85 28.84 14.80
CA PRO A 6 33.94 28.51 13.88
C PRO A 6 34.84 29.75 13.61
N PRO A 7 36.13 29.54 13.29
CA PRO A 7 37.13 30.61 13.24
C PRO A 7 36.90 31.57 12.08
N THR A 8 36.91 32.87 12.39
CA THR A 8 36.86 33.98 11.44
C THR A 8 38.17 34.06 10.66
N SER A 9 38.13 33.74 9.36
CA SER A 9 39.23 34.00 8.44
C SER A 9 39.32 35.50 8.16
N ARG A 10 40.43 36.09 8.60
CA ARG A 10 41.03 37.39 8.26
C ARG A 10 40.43 38.09 7.03
N CYS A 11 39.91 39.30 7.26
CA CYS A 11 39.77 40.31 6.23
C CYS A 11 41.10 41.07 6.11
N ASP A 12 41.81 40.93 5.00
CA ASP A 12 42.83 41.90 4.57
C ASP A 12 42.22 42.84 3.51
N PRO A 13 42.65 44.12 3.46
CA PRO A 13 41.90 45.18 2.77
C PRO A 13 42.40 45.45 1.33
N LEU A 14 41.46 45.95 0.51
CA LEU A 14 41.64 46.74 -0.73
C LEU A 14 42.55 46.19 -1.86
N VAL A 15 41.91 45.80 -2.97
CA VAL A 15 42.25 46.35 -4.30
C VAL A 15 40.95 46.58 -5.08
N PHE A 16 40.57 47.85 -5.21
CA PHE A 16 39.57 48.33 -6.16
C PHE A 16 40.27 48.49 -7.52
N LEU A 17 39.90 47.69 -8.51
CA LEU A 17 40.20 47.95 -9.92
C LEU A 17 38.94 47.65 -10.73
N GLY A 18 38.51 48.66 -11.48
CA GLY A 18 37.20 48.74 -12.09
C GLY A 18 36.95 47.73 -13.21
N GLY A 19 35.67 47.47 -13.45
CA GLY A 19 35.23 46.76 -14.63
C GLY A 19 34.04 45.85 -14.34
N ARG A 20 32.85 46.30 -14.76
CA ARG A 20 31.67 45.47 -15.06
C ARG A 20 31.19 44.56 -13.93
N ALA A 21 30.16 45.02 -13.22
CA ALA A 21 29.28 44.15 -12.46
C ALA A 21 28.71 43.04 -13.36
N ARG A 22 29.25 41.82 -13.20
CA ARG A 22 28.63 40.57 -13.62
C ARG A 22 28.82 39.57 -12.49
N ILE A 23 27.93 39.65 -11.51
CA ILE A 23 27.74 38.58 -10.53
C ILE A 23 26.99 37.48 -11.27
N LEU A 24 27.73 36.61 -11.97
CA LEU A 24 27.23 35.31 -12.41
C LEU A 24 27.69 34.26 -11.40
N HIS A 25 27.24 34.40 -10.15
CA HIS A 25 27.12 33.23 -9.30
C HIS A 25 25.94 32.43 -9.86
N THR A 26 26.24 31.43 -10.67
CA THR A 26 25.33 30.31 -10.92
C THR A 26 25.13 29.64 -9.57
N ILE A 27 24.17 30.15 -8.80
CA ILE A 27 23.60 29.48 -7.63
C ILE A 27 22.87 28.28 -8.21
N GLN A 28 23.60 27.19 -8.35
CA GLN A 28 23.07 25.89 -8.67
C GLN A 28 22.18 25.51 -7.50
N GLN A 29 20.88 25.81 -7.65
CA GLN A 29 19.81 25.41 -6.75
C GLN A 29 20.09 23.96 -6.33
N PRO A 30 20.25 23.67 -5.02
CA PRO A 30 20.42 22.29 -4.59
C PRO A 30 19.21 21.54 -5.12
N LYS A 31 19.47 20.50 -5.94
CA LYS A 31 18.43 19.62 -6.45
C LYS A 31 17.62 19.20 -5.23
N PHE A 32 16.32 19.53 -5.23
CA PHE A 32 15.35 18.98 -4.30
C PHE A 32 15.46 17.46 -4.44
N VAL A 33 16.29 16.85 -3.60
CA VAL A 33 16.30 15.42 -3.38
C VAL A 33 14.92 15.17 -2.82
N LYS A 34 14.11 14.39 -3.55
CA LYS A 34 12.78 13.98 -3.09
C LYS A 34 12.95 13.45 -1.68
N GLU A 35 12.45 14.20 -0.71
CA GLU A 35 12.29 13.79 0.66
C GLU A 35 11.46 12.50 0.57
N GLN A 36 12.12 11.36 0.82
CA GLN A 36 11.41 10.10 0.96
C GLN A 36 10.45 10.33 2.12
N GLU A 37 9.14 10.24 1.83
CA GLU A 37 8.10 10.32 2.86
C GLU A 37 8.55 9.50 4.08
N PRO A 38 8.40 10.05 5.30
CA PRO A 38 8.88 9.39 6.51
C PRO A 38 8.35 7.96 6.50
N ALA A 39 9.25 6.99 6.71
CA ALA A 39 8.86 5.60 6.86
C ALA A 39 7.76 5.55 7.94
N ASP A 40 6.54 5.24 7.52
CA ASP A 40 5.42 5.06 8.45
C ASP A 40 5.85 3.97 9.44
N PRO A 41 5.88 4.24 10.76
CA PRO A 41 6.34 3.27 11.76
C PRO A 41 5.58 1.94 11.70
N LEU A 42 4.36 1.94 11.12
CA LEU A 42 3.60 0.71 10.88
C LEU A 42 4.24 -0.20 9.82
N LYS A 43 5.03 0.35 8.90
CA LYS A 43 5.66 -0.36 7.78
C LYS A 43 7.06 -0.88 8.09
N ASP A 44 7.60 -0.62 9.30
CA ASP A 44 8.91 -1.10 9.74
C ASP A 44 9.00 -2.64 9.82
N ILE A 45 7.86 -3.33 9.92
CA ILE A 45 7.81 -4.80 10.01
C ILE A 45 8.08 -5.51 8.68
N LYS A 46 8.17 -4.76 7.58
CA LYS A 46 8.28 -5.33 6.25
C LYS A 46 9.56 -6.14 6.09
N SER A 47 9.46 -7.26 5.37
CA SER A 47 10.58 -8.16 5.08
C SER A 47 11.28 -8.80 6.31
N SER A 48 10.63 -8.76 7.48
CA SER A 48 11.21 -9.30 8.72
C SER A 48 11.27 -10.83 8.78
N ARG A 49 10.39 -11.55 8.05
CA ARG A 49 10.39 -13.03 8.01
C ARG A 49 10.93 -13.58 6.68
N GLY A 50 10.67 -12.89 5.57
CA GLY A 50 11.08 -13.32 4.24
C GLY A 50 11.03 -12.19 3.22
N ARG A 51 11.56 -12.43 2.02
CA ARG A 51 11.64 -11.44 0.91
C ARG A 51 10.95 -11.91 -0.37
N GLU A 52 10.12 -12.94 -0.28
CA GLU A 52 9.49 -13.60 -1.43
C GLU A 52 8.51 -12.68 -2.16
N LEU A 53 7.91 -11.73 -1.44
CA LEU A 53 6.93 -10.78 -1.96
C LEU A 53 7.48 -9.36 -2.08
N GLU A 54 8.80 -9.18 -2.00
CA GLU A 54 9.43 -7.86 -2.12
C GLU A 54 9.11 -7.22 -3.49
N GLY A 55 8.69 -5.96 -3.46
CA GLY A 55 8.28 -5.22 -4.66
C GLY A 55 6.92 -5.65 -5.24
N ARG A 56 6.19 -6.58 -4.59
CA ARG A 56 4.85 -6.98 -5.00
C ARG A 56 3.79 -6.17 -4.28
N THR A 57 2.77 -5.74 -5.03
CA THR A 57 1.59 -5.08 -4.47
C THR A 57 0.41 -6.05 -4.47
N VAL A 58 -0.15 -6.30 -3.29
CA VAL A 58 -1.29 -7.20 -3.06
C VAL A 58 -2.51 -6.37 -2.67
N ILE A 59 -3.63 -6.58 -3.35
CA ILE A 59 -4.94 -6.09 -2.92
C ILE A 59 -5.59 -7.18 -2.08
N LEU A 60 -5.87 -6.86 -0.82
CA LEU A 60 -6.56 -7.75 0.11
C LEU A 60 -8.03 -7.35 0.22
N CYS A 61 -8.90 -8.12 -0.41
CA CYS A 61 -10.34 -7.91 -0.38
C CYS A 61 -11.01 -8.73 0.73
N VAL A 62 -11.75 -8.05 1.61
CA VAL A 62 -12.36 -8.62 2.81
C VAL A 62 -13.87 -8.66 2.68
N THR A 63 -14.45 -9.84 2.86
CA THR A 63 -15.91 -10.07 2.76
C THR A 63 -16.56 -10.33 4.12
N GLY A 64 -17.89 -10.38 4.19
CA GLY A 64 -18.64 -10.57 5.44
C GLY A 64 -18.68 -12.02 5.91
N SER A 65 -17.58 -12.54 6.47
CA SER A 65 -17.50 -13.86 7.10
C SER A 65 -16.86 -13.75 8.49
N VAL A 66 -17.18 -14.68 9.41
CA VAL A 66 -16.58 -14.71 10.76
C VAL A 66 -15.05 -14.81 10.69
N ALA A 67 -14.50 -15.47 9.67
CA ALA A 67 -13.06 -15.55 9.43
C ALA A 67 -12.39 -14.19 9.12
N SER A 68 -13.16 -13.11 8.94
CA SER A 68 -12.61 -11.76 8.74
C SER A 68 -11.79 -11.27 9.93
N ILE A 69 -12.03 -11.80 11.12
CA ILE A 69 -11.30 -11.47 12.35
C ILE A 69 -9.79 -11.79 12.22
N GLU A 70 -9.41 -12.80 11.44
CA GLU A 70 -8.03 -13.21 11.23
C GLU A 70 -7.29 -12.40 10.13
N VAL A 71 -8.03 -11.59 9.37
CA VAL A 71 -7.48 -10.87 8.21
C VAL A 71 -6.41 -9.83 8.59
N PRO A 72 -6.51 -9.09 9.71
CA PRO A 72 -5.42 -8.21 10.14
C PRO A 72 -4.10 -8.96 10.36
N SER A 73 -4.17 -10.20 10.88
CA SER A 73 -2.99 -11.06 11.05
C SER A 73 -2.41 -11.47 9.70
N LEU A 74 -3.28 -11.90 8.77
CA LEU A 74 -2.90 -12.23 7.39
C LEU A 74 -2.23 -11.05 6.66
N ALA A 75 -2.79 -9.83 6.79
CA ALA A 75 -2.23 -8.62 6.19
C ALA A 75 -0.81 -8.34 6.69
N ARG A 76 -0.59 -8.45 8.00
CA ARG A 76 0.74 -8.29 8.61
C ARG A 76 1.71 -9.37 8.15
N GLU A 77 1.26 -10.60 8.00
CA GLU A 77 2.12 -11.69 7.52
C GLU A 77 2.58 -11.44 6.08
N LEU A 78 1.68 -11.02 5.18
CA LEU A 78 2.05 -10.62 3.82
C LEU A 78 3.09 -9.49 3.80
N MET A 79 2.95 -8.50 4.69
CA MET A 79 3.93 -7.43 4.84
C MET A 79 5.29 -7.95 5.35
N ARG A 80 5.31 -8.89 6.31
CA ARG A 80 6.54 -9.51 6.81
C ARG A 80 7.32 -10.28 5.74
N HIS A 81 6.65 -10.71 4.67
CA HIS A 81 7.26 -11.31 3.48
C HIS A 81 7.65 -10.27 2.39
N GLY A 82 7.45 -8.98 2.65
CA GLY A 82 7.89 -7.88 1.79
C GLY A 82 6.81 -7.27 0.89
N ALA A 83 5.56 -7.72 0.97
CA ALA A 83 4.47 -7.19 0.14
C ALA A 83 4.01 -5.79 0.58
N GLU A 84 3.61 -4.97 -0.39
CA GLU A 84 2.75 -3.81 -0.16
C GLU A 84 1.29 -4.27 -0.15
N VAL A 85 0.57 -4.08 0.95
CA VAL A 85 -0.81 -4.55 1.08
C VAL A 85 -1.79 -3.36 1.05
N ASN A 86 -2.70 -3.36 0.08
CA ASN A 86 -3.81 -2.41 0.02
C ASN A 86 -5.11 -3.16 0.31
N ALA A 87 -5.80 -2.80 1.39
CA ALA A 87 -7.02 -3.49 1.79
C ALA A 87 -8.30 -2.81 1.27
N VAL A 88 -9.26 -3.64 0.88
CA VAL A 88 -10.59 -3.26 0.38
C VAL A 88 -11.63 -4.05 1.15
N MET A 89 -12.65 -3.39 1.66
CA MET A 89 -13.69 -4.03 2.47
C MET A 89 -15.06 -3.94 1.80
N SER A 90 -15.87 -4.96 2.05
CA SER A 90 -17.32 -4.89 1.81
C SER A 90 -18.05 -4.35 3.05
N GLU A 91 -19.22 -3.75 2.85
CA GLU A 91 -20.07 -3.27 3.96
C GLU A 91 -20.40 -4.38 4.98
N ALA A 92 -20.54 -5.62 4.52
CA ALA A 92 -20.76 -6.76 5.41
C ALA A 92 -19.53 -7.10 6.27
N ALA A 93 -18.32 -6.85 5.77
CA ALA A 93 -17.08 -7.03 6.53
C ALA A 93 -16.93 -5.97 7.63
N GLU A 94 -17.34 -4.73 7.36
CA GLU A 94 -17.27 -3.60 8.32
C GLU A 94 -18.08 -3.85 9.59
N LYS A 95 -19.13 -4.68 9.50
CA LYS A 95 -19.93 -5.09 10.67
C LYS A 95 -19.20 -6.04 11.62
N LEU A 96 -18.12 -6.68 11.14
CA LEU A 96 -17.34 -7.68 11.89
C LEU A 96 -15.97 -7.14 12.29
N VAL A 97 -15.28 -6.49 11.37
CA VAL A 97 -13.97 -5.90 11.58
C VAL A 97 -14.02 -4.43 11.18
N ARG A 98 -13.53 -3.58 12.07
CA ARG A 98 -13.49 -2.14 11.84
C ARG A 98 -12.41 -1.77 10.81
N PRO A 99 -12.67 -0.83 9.88
CA PRO A 99 -11.68 -0.38 8.91
C PRO A 99 -10.38 0.09 9.56
N GLU A 100 -10.46 0.75 10.71
CA GLU A 100 -9.29 1.29 11.43
C GLU A 100 -8.33 0.18 11.87
N THR A 101 -8.84 -1.03 12.15
CA THR A 101 -8.01 -2.20 12.47
C THR A 101 -7.17 -2.65 11.28
N LEU A 102 -7.75 -2.61 10.07
CA LEU A 102 -7.02 -2.96 8.85
C LEU A 102 -6.09 -1.84 8.39
N GLU A 103 -6.44 -0.59 8.65
CA GLU A 103 -5.55 0.55 8.41
C GLU A 103 -4.29 0.43 9.26
N TRP A 104 -4.44 0.15 10.56
CA TRP A 104 -3.29 -0.15 11.43
C TRP A 104 -2.48 -1.37 10.95
N ALA A 105 -3.15 -2.42 10.48
CA ALA A 105 -2.48 -3.65 10.04
C ALA A 105 -1.68 -3.46 8.75
N THR A 106 -2.12 -2.58 7.85
CA THR A 106 -1.54 -2.38 6.52
C THR A 106 -0.67 -1.13 6.39
N GLY A 107 -0.88 -0.13 7.26
CA GLY A 107 -0.30 1.21 7.12
C GLY A 107 -0.80 1.95 5.87
N ASN A 108 -1.99 1.58 5.37
CA ASN A 108 -2.58 2.13 4.15
C ASN A 108 -4.07 2.44 4.34
N PRO A 109 -4.59 3.48 3.67
CA PRO A 109 -6.00 3.83 3.75
C PRO A 109 -6.89 2.73 3.15
N ILE A 110 -8.00 2.43 3.83
CA ILE A 110 -8.90 1.33 3.47
C ILE A 110 -9.97 1.78 2.50
N VAL A 111 -10.16 1.02 1.42
CA VAL A 111 -11.24 1.27 0.46
C VAL A 111 -12.52 0.59 0.92
N ARG A 112 -13.45 1.38 1.46
CA ARG A 112 -14.79 0.94 1.90
C ARG A 112 -15.89 1.10 0.86
N ARG A 113 -15.73 2.07 -0.04
CA ARG A 113 -16.70 2.42 -1.08
C ARG A 113 -15.95 2.98 -2.26
N LEU A 114 -16.44 2.68 -3.47
CA LEU A 114 -15.91 3.27 -4.69
C LEU A 114 -16.44 4.71 -4.81
N THR A 115 -15.52 5.65 -5.02
CA THR A 115 -15.86 7.06 -5.22
C THR A 115 -15.39 7.54 -6.59
N GLY A 116 -15.58 8.83 -6.89
CA GLY A 116 -15.02 9.45 -8.09
C GLY A 116 -13.49 9.42 -8.16
N LYS A 117 -12.79 9.01 -7.09
CA LYS A 117 -11.34 8.82 -7.09
C LYS A 117 -10.90 7.55 -7.81
N THR A 118 -11.84 6.78 -8.35
CA THR A 118 -11.60 5.64 -9.24
C THR A 118 -10.63 4.62 -8.62
N GLU A 119 -10.87 4.26 -7.37
CA GLU A 119 -10.01 3.39 -6.56
C GLU A 119 -9.76 2.03 -7.24
N HIS A 120 -10.79 1.49 -7.89
CA HIS A 120 -10.74 0.23 -8.62
C HIS A 120 -9.84 0.27 -9.85
N VAL A 121 -9.75 1.39 -10.56
CA VAL A 121 -8.79 1.56 -11.67
C VAL A 121 -7.39 1.85 -11.14
N ARG A 122 -7.28 2.64 -10.07
CA ARG A 122 -5.98 3.00 -9.48
C ARG A 122 -5.26 1.78 -8.90
N LEU A 123 -5.99 0.91 -8.22
CA LEU A 123 -5.44 -0.25 -7.53
C LEU A 123 -5.39 -1.49 -8.45
N ALA A 124 -6.51 -1.85 -9.08
CA ALA A 124 -6.64 -3.09 -9.86
C ALA A 124 -6.51 -2.90 -11.38
N GLY A 125 -6.43 -1.65 -11.88
CA GLY A 125 -6.32 -1.35 -13.31
C GLY A 125 -4.89 -1.41 -13.87
N LYS A 126 -4.75 -1.11 -15.17
CA LYS A 126 -3.47 -1.16 -15.91
C LYS A 126 -2.57 0.07 -15.70
N TRP A 127 -2.71 0.79 -14.59
CA TRP A 127 -1.93 2.00 -14.29
C TRP A 127 -0.54 1.66 -13.71
N LYS A 128 0.39 2.63 -13.70
CA LYS A 128 1.69 2.47 -13.02
C LYS A 128 1.44 2.34 -11.51
N GLY A 129 1.87 1.23 -10.91
CA GLY A 129 1.53 0.86 -9.52
C GLY A 129 0.37 -0.12 -9.40
N LYS A 130 0.02 -0.83 -10.50
CA LYS A 130 -0.97 -1.91 -10.49
C LYS A 130 -0.65 -2.96 -9.42
N ALA A 131 -1.71 -3.55 -8.88
CA ALA A 131 -1.57 -4.76 -8.09
C ALA A 131 -1.06 -5.93 -8.93
N ASP A 132 -0.08 -6.65 -8.39
CA ASP A 132 0.38 -7.93 -8.91
C ASP A 132 -0.63 -9.04 -8.62
N LEU A 133 -1.35 -8.90 -7.52
CA LEU A 133 -2.24 -9.91 -6.99
C LEU A 133 -3.47 -9.26 -6.36
N VAL A 134 -4.65 -9.80 -6.68
CA VAL A 134 -5.87 -9.57 -5.91
C VAL A 134 -6.24 -10.84 -5.17
N LEU A 135 -6.29 -10.75 -3.84
CA LEU A 135 -6.61 -11.83 -2.92
C LEU A 135 -7.94 -11.51 -2.23
N ILE A 136 -8.94 -12.38 -2.38
CA ILE A 136 -10.20 -12.29 -1.63
C ILE A 136 -10.15 -13.27 -0.47
N ALA A 137 -9.98 -12.76 0.74
CA ALA A 137 -9.86 -13.56 1.95
C ALA A 137 -10.43 -12.79 3.16
N PRO A 138 -11.45 -13.34 3.84
CA PRO A 138 -12.27 -14.48 3.44
C PRO A 138 -13.08 -14.21 2.16
N CYS A 139 -13.43 -15.26 1.41
CA CYS A 139 -14.43 -15.19 0.34
C CYS A 139 -15.73 -15.89 0.76
N THR A 140 -16.81 -15.13 0.91
CA THR A 140 -18.16 -15.69 1.12
C THR A 140 -18.70 -16.31 -0.17
N ALA A 141 -19.58 -17.32 -0.05
CA ALA A 141 -20.29 -17.90 -1.19
C ALA A 141 -21.06 -16.83 -2.00
N ASN A 142 -21.63 -15.81 -1.35
CA ASN A 142 -22.28 -14.69 -2.03
C ASN A 142 -21.30 -13.91 -2.94
N THR A 143 -20.12 -13.54 -2.42
CA THR A 143 -19.10 -12.87 -3.24
C THR A 143 -18.61 -13.77 -4.37
N MET A 144 -18.39 -15.06 -4.09
CA MET A 144 -17.94 -16.01 -5.10
C MET A 144 -18.96 -16.16 -6.24
N SER A 145 -20.24 -16.34 -5.91
CA SER A 145 -21.32 -16.43 -6.89
C SER A 145 -21.41 -15.17 -7.74
N LYS A 146 -21.33 -13.98 -7.12
CA LYS A 146 -21.34 -12.70 -7.83
C LYS A 146 -20.18 -12.57 -8.81
N VAL A 147 -18.96 -12.92 -8.38
CA VAL A 147 -17.79 -12.91 -9.27
C VAL A 147 -17.95 -13.90 -10.43
N ALA A 148 -18.51 -15.09 -10.17
CA ALA A 148 -18.72 -16.10 -11.21
C ALA A 148 -19.71 -15.66 -12.30
N VAL A 149 -20.75 -14.90 -11.94
CA VAL A 149 -21.74 -14.38 -12.90
C VAL A 149 -21.46 -12.95 -13.38
N GLY A 150 -20.35 -12.34 -12.94
CA GLY A 150 -19.96 -10.99 -13.36
C GLY A 150 -20.76 -9.84 -12.73
N ILE A 151 -21.33 -10.05 -11.54
CA ILE A 151 -21.97 -8.98 -10.76
C ILE A 151 -20.90 -8.23 -9.94
N ASP A 152 -20.81 -6.92 -10.12
CA ASP A 152 -19.78 -6.04 -9.55
C ASP A 152 -20.34 -4.93 -8.63
N ASP A 153 -21.36 -5.26 -7.83
CA ASP A 153 -22.13 -4.32 -7.01
C ASP A 153 -21.47 -3.89 -5.68
N THR A 154 -20.41 -4.57 -5.25
CA THR A 154 -19.61 -4.21 -4.06
C THR A 154 -18.18 -3.82 -4.44
N PRO A 155 -17.47 -3.00 -3.64
CA PRO A 155 -16.07 -2.66 -3.90
C PRO A 155 -15.19 -3.89 -4.13
N VAL A 156 -15.41 -4.97 -3.35
CA VAL A 156 -14.69 -6.24 -3.49
C VAL A 156 -14.96 -6.92 -4.84
N THR A 157 -16.22 -7.04 -5.24
CA THR A 157 -16.60 -7.67 -6.51
C THR A 157 -16.15 -6.83 -7.71
N THR A 158 -16.15 -5.50 -7.60
CA THR A 158 -15.60 -4.62 -8.65
C THR A 158 -14.09 -4.77 -8.78
N MET A 159 -13.36 -4.84 -7.65
CA MET A 159 -11.91 -5.11 -7.67
C MET A 159 -11.60 -6.46 -8.32
N ALA A 160 -12.38 -7.49 -8.01
CA ALA A 160 -12.26 -8.81 -8.63
C ALA A 160 -12.49 -8.76 -10.15
N SER A 161 -13.54 -8.08 -10.58
CA SER A 161 -13.89 -7.92 -12.01
C SER A 161 -12.80 -7.16 -12.78
N MET A 162 -12.25 -6.09 -12.21
CA MET A 162 -11.12 -5.37 -12.78
C MET A 162 -9.85 -6.21 -12.85
N ALA A 163 -9.57 -6.99 -11.80
CA ALA A 163 -8.42 -7.89 -11.76
C ALA A 163 -8.51 -9.01 -12.81
N LEU A 164 -9.73 -9.53 -13.07
CA LEU A 164 -9.99 -10.50 -14.12
C LEU A 164 -9.71 -9.91 -15.51
N GLY A 165 -10.13 -8.68 -15.77
CA GLY A 165 -9.80 -7.96 -17.03
C GLY A 165 -8.33 -7.54 -17.16
N GLY A 166 -7.63 -7.40 -16.03
CA GLY A 166 -6.22 -6.98 -15.93
C GLY A 166 -5.20 -8.11 -15.95
N GLY A 167 -5.61 -9.36 -15.70
CA GLY A 167 -4.73 -10.54 -15.62
C GLY A 167 -4.01 -10.72 -14.27
N SER A 168 -4.36 -9.96 -13.23
CA SER A 168 -3.74 -10.00 -11.90
C SER A 168 -4.55 -10.78 -10.85
N PHE A 169 -5.63 -11.45 -11.25
CA PHE A 169 -6.49 -12.18 -10.32
C PHE A 169 -5.90 -13.57 -9.98
N ARG A 170 -5.73 -13.90 -8.69
CA ARG A 170 -5.56 -15.31 -8.26
C ARG A 170 -6.62 -15.70 -7.24
N ARG A 171 -6.89 -17.01 -7.24
CA ARG A 171 -7.95 -17.80 -6.57
C ARG A 171 -8.49 -17.20 -5.26
N CYS A 172 -9.82 -17.19 -5.12
CA CYS A 172 -10.51 -16.98 -3.86
C CYS A 172 -10.43 -18.24 -2.98
N SER A 173 -10.15 -18.11 -1.69
CA SER A 173 -10.34 -19.19 -0.72
C SER A 173 -11.69 -19.01 -0.01
N GLU A 174 -12.50 -20.06 -0.01
CA GLU A 174 -13.81 -20.04 0.64
C GLU A 174 -13.65 -20.14 2.16
N ALA A 175 -14.31 -19.22 2.87
CA ALA A 175 -14.22 -19.16 4.33
C ALA A 175 -15.14 -20.16 5.05
N SER A 176 -16.13 -20.75 4.36
CA SER A 176 -17.10 -21.66 4.98
C SER A 176 -16.57 -23.08 5.23
N ARG A 177 -15.34 -23.38 4.81
CA ARG A 177 -14.63 -24.61 5.17
C ARG A 177 -13.41 -24.25 6.00
N GLU A 178 -13.58 -24.25 7.31
CA GLU A 178 -12.52 -24.06 8.32
C GLU A 178 -11.33 -25.03 8.13
N ARG A 179 -11.54 -26.14 7.40
CA ARG A 179 -10.47 -27.09 6.99
C ARG A 179 -9.56 -26.62 5.86
N THR A 180 -10.02 -25.79 4.93
CA THR A 180 -9.23 -25.48 3.72
C THR A 180 -7.99 -24.64 4.05
N CYS A 181 -8.04 -23.72 5.02
CA CYS A 181 -6.86 -22.92 5.41
C CYS A 181 -5.77 -23.72 6.14
N ARG A 182 -6.11 -24.87 6.75
CA ARG A 182 -5.13 -25.80 7.34
C ARG A 182 -4.62 -26.82 6.32
N GLU A 183 -5.46 -27.25 5.38
CA GLU A 183 -5.12 -28.28 4.38
C GLU A 183 -4.47 -27.71 3.11
N SER A 184 -4.59 -26.41 2.82
CA SER A 184 -4.05 -25.82 1.58
C SER A 184 -2.53 -25.59 1.58
N GLY A 185 -1.80 -25.96 2.63
CA GLY A 185 -0.32 -25.89 2.65
C GLY A 185 0.24 -24.49 2.44
N TRP A 186 -0.47 -23.46 2.91
CA TRP A 186 0.06 -22.09 2.97
C TRP A 186 0.54 -21.80 4.40
N TRP A 187 1.50 -22.60 4.87
CA TRP A 187 2.43 -22.37 5.97
C TRP A 187 3.67 -23.24 5.73
#